data_AF-A0A932SFR1-F1
#
_entry.id   AF-A0A932SFR1-F1
#
_cell.length_a   1.000
_cell.length_b   1.000
_cell.length_c   1.000
_cell.angle_alpha   90.00
_cell.angle_beta   90.00
_cell.angle_gamma   90.00
#
_symmetry.space_group_name_H-M   'P 1'
#
loop_
_entity.id
_entity.type
_entity.pdbx_description
1 polymer ?
#
loop_
_entity_poly.entity_id
_entity_poly.type
_entity_poly.pdbx_seq_one_letter_code
_entity_poly.pdbx_strand_id
1 'polypeptide(L)' 'DPEEQYNHLLMRQIDEQFTKTPFYGSRKMTACLKRQGHKVNRKRIRRQTALLITLLILYL' A
#
# COMPACT_ATOMS: atom_id res chain seq x y z
N ASP A 1 -14.07 10.85 -11.33
CA ASP A 1 -14.88 10.27 -10.24
C ASP A 1 -14.16 10.47 -8.90
N PRO A 2 -14.79 11.00 -7.83
CA PRO A 2 -14.14 11.18 -6.52
C PRO A 2 -13.50 9.90 -5.96
N GLU A 3 -14.04 8.71 -6.27
CA GLU A 3 -13.44 7.43 -5.84
C GLU A 3 -12.10 7.13 -6.52
N GLU A 4 -11.96 7.53 -7.78
CA GLU A 4 -10.76 7.29 -8.58
C GLU A 4 -9.56 8.10 -8.07
N GLN A 5 -9.79 9.37 -7.71
CA GLN A 5 -8.77 10.23 -7.09
C GLN A 5 -8.30 9.67 -5.73
N TYR A 6 -9.22 9.19 -4.90
CA TYR A 6 -8.87 8.56 -3.62
C TYR A 6 -8.08 7.26 -3.83
N ASN A 7 -8.43 6.46 -4.84
CA ASN A 7 -7.69 5.25 -5.19
C ASN A 7 -6.25 5.55 -5.62
N HIS A 8 -6.03 6.58 -6.45
CA HIS A 8 -4.69 7.01 -6.87
C HIS A 8 -3.86 7.56 -5.72
N LEU A 9 -4.45 8.39 -4.86
CA LEU A 9 -3.79 8.88 -3.65
C LEU A 9 -3.32 7.72 -2.77
N LEU A 10 -4.17 6.72 -2.61
CA LEU A 10 -3.88 5.55 -1.79
C LEU A 10 -2.79 4.66 -2.41
N MET A 11 -2.79 4.47 -3.73
CA MET A 11 -1.69 3.78 -4.44
C MET A 11 -0.36 4.50 -4.19
N ARG A 12 -0.32 5.82 -4.37
CA ARG A 12 0.89 6.62 -4.19
C ARG A 12 1.44 6.53 -2.76
N GLN A 13 0.57 6.58 -1.75
CA GLN A 13 1.01 6.42 -0.36
C GLN A 13 1.51 5.02 -0.04
N ILE A 14 0.92 3.99 -0.64
CA ILE A 14 1.43 2.62 -0.50
C ILE A 14 2.83 2.53 -1.11
N ASP A 15 3.03 3.09 -2.31
CA ASP A 15 4.34 3.11 -2.98
C ASP A 15 5.37 3.86 -2.15
N GLU A 16 5.07 5.08 -1.71
CA GLU A 16 5.97 5.89 -0.87
C GLU A 16 6.34 5.16 0.44
N GLN A 17 5.36 4.52 1.09
CA GLN A 17 5.62 3.76 2.31
C GLN A 17 6.44 2.49 2.03
N PHE A 18 6.24 1.85 0.88
CA PHE A 18 6.99 0.68 0.48
C PHE A 18 8.45 1.01 0.14
N THR A 19 8.71 2.11 -0.57
CA THR A 19 10.06 2.63 -0.80
C THR A 19 10.78 2.98 0.50
N LYS A 20 10.07 3.57 1.48
CA LYS A 20 10.63 3.88 2.80
C LYS A 20 10.84 2.65 3.67
N THR A 21 10.00 1.62 3.50
CA THR A 21 9.97 0.44 4.37
C THR A 21 9.77 -0.87 3.59
N PRO A 22 10.78 -1.32 2.81
CA PRO A 22 10.64 -2.48 1.91
C PRO A 22 10.36 -3.80 2.65
N PHE A 23 10.66 -3.86 3.95
CA PHE A 23 10.43 -5.04 4.81
C PHE A 23 9.03 -5.08 5.46
N TYR A 24 8.17 -4.08 5.21
CA TYR A 24 6.85 -4.01 5.84
C TYR A 24 5.85 -4.92 5.12
N GLY A 25 5.52 -6.05 5.74
CA GLY A 25 4.41 -6.88 5.30
C GLY A 25 3.04 -6.20 5.41
N SER A 26 2.04 -6.80 4.78
CA SER A 26 0.66 -6.27 4.68
C SER A 26 0.02 -5.80 6.00
N ARG A 27 0.36 -6.42 7.14
CA ARG A 27 -0.13 -6.02 8.47
C ARG A 27 0.41 -4.65 8.90
N LYS A 28 1.73 -4.44 8.79
CA LYS A 28 2.38 -3.17 9.14
C LYS A 28 1.97 -2.07 8.17
N MET A 29 1.84 -2.39 6.89
CA MET A 29 1.35 -1.46 5.87
C MET A 29 -0.08 -0.97 6.15
N THR A 30 -0.98 -1.90 6.49
CA THR A 30 -2.36 -1.56 6.88
C THR A 30 -2.40 -0.68 8.14
N ALA A 31 -1.56 -0.96 9.14
CA ALA A 31 -1.49 -0.16 10.35
C ALA A 31 -0.95 1.26 10.09
N CYS A 32 0.04 1.40 9.20
CA CYS A 32 0.59 2.69 8.81
C CYS A 32 -0.46 3.58 8.13
N LEU A 33 -1.15 3.05 7.11
CA LEU A 33 -2.20 3.77 6.38
C LEU A 33 -3.38 4.15 7.29
N LYS A 34 -3.75 3.28 8.23
CA LYS A 34 -4.76 3.60 9.24
C LYS A 34 -4.34 4.76 10.15
N ARG A 35 -3.08 4.81 10.58
CA ARG A 35 -2.55 5.95 11.37
C ARG A 35 -2.52 7.26 10.58
N GLN A 36 -2.37 7.17 9.26
CA GLN A 36 -2.45 8.32 8.35
C GLN A 36 -3.90 8.78 8.07
N GLY A 37 -4.90 8.13 8.70
CA GLY A 37 -6.31 8.50 8.55
C GLY A 37 -7.04 7.77 7.43
N HIS A 38 -6.38 6.88 6.70
CA HIS A 38 -7.02 6.14 5.61
C HIS A 38 -7.86 4.97 6.14
N LYS A 39 -9.16 4.98 5.81
CA LYS A 39 -10.06 3.83 6.02
C LYS A 39 -9.79 2.74 4.98
N VAL A 40 -8.74 1.94 5.20
CA VAL A 40 -8.35 0.86 4.29
C VAL A 40 -8.66 -0.53 4.83
N ASN A 41 -9.17 -1.39 3.94
CA ASN A 41 -9.39 -2.79 4.21
C ASN A 41 -8.12 -3.61 3.97
N ARG A 42 -7.76 -4.48 4.93
CA ARG A 42 -6.59 -5.36 4.83
C ARG A 42 -6.59 -6.23 3.56
N LYS A 43 -7.77 -6.70 3.10
CA LYS A 43 -7.89 -7.46 1.85
C LYS A 43 -7.45 -6.66 0.63
N ARG A 44 -7.84 -5.38 0.55
CA ARG A 44 -7.47 -4.44 -0.52
C ARG A 44 -5.97 -4.18 -0.51
N ILE A 45 -5.44 -3.84 0.67
CA ILE A 45 -3.99 -3.63 0.85
C ILE A 45 -3.21 -4.88 0.45
N ARG A 46 -3.61 -6.07 0.91
CA ARG A 46 -2.93 -7.32 0.52
C ARG A 46 -2.88 -7.51 -0.99
N ARG A 47 -3.95 -7.23 -1.73
CA ARG A 47 -3.95 -7.31 -3.21
C ARG A 47 -2.97 -6.28 -3.81
N GLN A 48 -3.03 -5.04 -3.35
CA GLN A 48 -2.20 -3.94 -3.85
C GLN A 48 -0.71 -4.18 -3.56
N THR A 49 -0.36 -4.45 -2.29
CA THR A 49 1.01 -4.67 -1.85
C THR A 49 1.57 -6.02 -2.33
N ALA A 50 0.74 -7.04 -2.57
CA ALA A 50 1.23 -8.30 -3.15
C ALA A 50 1.77 -8.08 -4.56
N LEU A 51 1.10 -7.27 -5.40
CA LEU A 51 1.62 -6.95 -6.73
C LEU A 51 2.94 -6.16 -6.62
N LEU A 52 2.99 -5.13 -5.78
CA LEU A 52 4.19 -4.30 -5.60
C LEU A 52 5.38 -5.08 -5.00
N ILE A 53 5.14 -5.92 -3.98
CA ILE A 53 6.17 -6.77 -3.36
C ILE A 53 6.68 -7.80 -4.35
N THR A 54 5.78 -8.50 -5.05
CA THR A 54 6.17 -9.53 -6.03
C THR A 54 7.01 -8.90 -7.14
N LEU A 55 6.61 -7.74 -7.66
CA LEU A 55 7.40 -7.03 -8.67
C LEU A 55 8.76 -6.62 -8.09
N LEU A 56 8.82 -5.97 -6.92
CA LEU A 56 10.10 -5.56 -6.32
C LEU A 56 11.05 -6.74 -6.11
N ILE A 57 10.57 -7.89 -5.60
CA ILE A 57 11.41 -9.08 -5.42
C ILE A 57 11.91 -9.65 -6.75
N LEU A 58 11.16 -9.49 -7.85
CA LEU A 58 11.60 -9.91 -9.18
C LEU A 58 12.61 -8.94 -9.81
N TYR A 59 12.65 -7.68 -9.35
CA TYR A 59 13.55 -6.63 -9.84
C TYR A 59 14.78 -6.40 -8.92
N LEU A 60 14.89 -7.12 -7.80
CA LEU A 60 16.02 -7.11 -6.86
C LEU A 60 16.78 -8.44 -6.93
#